data_AF-I3U153-F1
#
_entry.id   AF-I3U153-F1
#
_cell.length_a   1.000
_cell.length_b   1.000
_cell.length_c   1.000
_cell.angle_alpha   90.00
_cell.angle_beta   90.00
_cell.angle_gamma   90.00
#
_symmetry.space_group_name_H-M   'P 1'
#
loop_
_entity.id
_entity.type
_entity.pdbx_description
1 polymer ?
#
loop_
_entity_poly.entity_id
_entity_poly.type
_entity_poly.pdbx_seq_one_letter_code
_entity_poly.pdbx_strand_id
1 'polypeptide(L)'
;MKEESQAWALLISQLDLKENEIRSFLKSWKCSNQMIKDVQALVQGLRQRETGALEPFELYFLGKKHALQVEELMIYFDETPQMDAVGESYDRLPIKSLSELAVDGKILLEETGKKPGKWVSEALQLAEKAVVEQRIKNDKKQVLDFLSKEKLI
;
A
#
# COMPACT_ATOMS: atom_id res chain seq x y z
N MET A 1 -5.59 21.75 5.20
CA MET A 1 -4.81 20.74 5.95
C MET A 1 -5.37 20.58 7.34
N LYS A 2 -5.44 19.33 7.84
CA LYS A 2 -6.00 18.98 9.17
C LYS A 2 -4.96 18.37 10.11
N GLU A 3 -3.95 17.67 9.59
CA GLU A 3 -2.90 17.02 10.37
C GLU A 3 -1.51 17.59 10.04
N GLU A 4 -0.59 17.53 11.01
CA GLU A 4 0.80 17.99 10.83
C GLU A 4 1.54 17.19 9.73
N SER A 5 1.24 15.89 9.61
CA SER A 5 1.80 15.01 8.57
C SER A 5 1.50 15.51 7.16
N GLN A 6 0.31 16.08 6.93
CA GLN A 6 -0.06 16.66 5.64
C GLN A 6 0.78 17.90 5.29
N ALA A 7 1.08 18.75 6.27
CA ALA A 7 1.92 19.92 6.07
C ALA A 7 3.35 19.53 5.71
N TRP A 8 3.91 18.54 6.41
CA TRP A 8 5.23 17.99 6.08
C TRP A 8 5.26 17.33 4.70
N ALA A 9 4.22 16.55 4.36
CA ALA A 9 4.12 15.90 3.06
C ALA A 9 4.07 16.91 1.90
N LEU A 10 3.29 17.98 2.04
CA LEU A 10 3.29 19.07 1.06
C LEU A 10 4.65 19.72 0.94
N LEU A 11 5.27 20.12 2.07
CA LEU A 11 6.59 20.76 2.04
C LEU A 11 7.63 19.87 1.34
N ILE A 12 7.66 18.58 1.69
CA ILE A 12 8.60 17.62 1.09
C ILE A 12 8.35 17.46 -0.41
N SER A 13 7.09 17.42 -0.83
CA SER A 13 6.73 17.30 -2.25
C SER A 13 7.15 18.54 -3.04
N GLN A 14 6.97 19.74 -2.47
CA GLN A 14 7.40 21.01 -3.09
C GLN A 14 8.92 21.18 -3.13
N LEU A 15 9.64 20.57 -2.19
CA LEU A 15 11.11 20.53 -2.18
C LEU A 15 11.69 19.46 -3.12
N ASP A 16 10.85 18.60 -3.71
CA ASP A 16 11.24 17.46 -4.55
C ASP A 16 12.34 16.57 -3.90
N LEU A 17 12.25 16.38 -2.58
CA LEU A 17 13.20 15.51 -1.87
C LEU A 17 12.97 14.06 -2.28
N LYS A 18 14.04 13.29 -2.48
CA LYS A 18 13.94 11.86 -2.80
C LYS A 18 13.54 11.05 -1.58
N GLU A 19 12.93 9.89 -1.81
CA GLU A 19 12.43 9.01 -0.74
C GLU A 19 13.48 8.67 0.33
N ASN A 20 14.73 8.45 -0.09
CA ASN A 20 15.84 8.15 0.81
C ASN A 20 16.31 9.36 1.65
N GLU A 21 15.90 10.58 1.32
CA GLU A 21 16.27 11.83 2.00
C GLU A 21 15.23 12.25 3.05
N ILE A 22 13.96 11.86 2.87
CA ILE A 22 12.82 12.26 3.72
C ILE A 22 13.07 11.98 5.19
N ARG A 23 13.52 10.75 5.51
CA ARG A 23 13.74 10.34 6.90
C ARG A 23 14.82 11.19 7.58
N SER A 24 15.95 11.41 6.92
CA SER A 24 17.03 12.25 7.47
C SER A 24 16.59 13.70 7.63
N PHE A 25 15.84 14.23 6.67
CA PHE A 25 15.28 15.57 6.71
C PHE A 25 14.37 15.72 7.93
N LEU A 26 13.33 14.91 8.07
CA LEU A 26 12.39 15.01 9.20
C LEU A 26 13.04 14.72 10.55
N LYS A 27 14.12 13.93 10.59
CA LYS A 27 14.90 13.73 11.82
C LYS A 27 15.65 14.97 12.27
N SER A 28 16.15 15.81 11.36
CA SER A 28 16.80 17.06 11.74
C SER A 28 15.80 18.05 12.37
N TRP A 29 14.53 17.94 12.00
CA TRP A 29 13.40 18.68 12.58
C TRP A 29 12.78 18.02 13.83
N LYS A 30 13.44 16.99 14.39
CA LYS A 30 13.01 16.28 15.61
C LYS A 30 11.64 15.59 15.51
N CYS A 31 11.15 15.28 14.30
CA CYS A 31 9.91 14.55 14.12
C CYS A 31 9.98 13.12 14.70
N SER A 32 8.84 12.66 15.24
CA SER A 32 8.70 11.31 15.78
C SER A 32 8.83 10.24 14.69
N ASN A 33 9.16 9.00 15.05
CA ASN A 33 9.22 7.91 14.08
C ASN A 33 7.86 7.64 13.42
N GLN A 34 6.75 7.84 14.16
CA GLN A 34 5.41 7.68 13.60
C GLN A 34 5.12 8.77 12.58
N MET A 35 5.40 10.04 12.92
CA MET A 35 5.24 11.17 11.99
C MET A 35 6.03 10.94 10.69
N ILE A 36 7.27 10.46 10.79
CA ILE A 36 8.09 10.16 9.62
C ILE A 36 7.43 9.10 8.74
N LYS A 37 6.91 8.02 9.33
CA LYS A 37 6.21 6.97 8.56
C LYS A 37 4.96 7.51 7.87
N ASP A 38 4.15 8.30 8.58
CA ASP A 38 2.93 8.88 8.02
C ASP A 38 3.27 9.83 6.85
N VAL A 39 4.30 10.67 7.02
CA VAL A 39 4.75 11.58 5.96
C VAL A 39 5.31 10.83 4.75
N GLN A 40 6.11 9.77 4.96
CA GLN A 40 6.61 8.95 3.85
C GLN A 40 5.46 8.30 3.06
N ALA A 41 4.46 7.76 3.77
CA ALA A 41 3.27 7.21 3.12
C ALA A 41 2.53 8.28 2.30
N LEU A 42 2.31 9.48 2.87
CA LEU A 42 1.65 10.57 2.15
C LEU A 42 2.44 11.03 0.93
N VAL A 43 3.76 11.21 1.05
CA VAL A 43 4.62 11.63 -0.08
C VAL A 43 4.63 10.57 -1.18
N GLN A 44 4.71 9.30 -0.82
CA GLN A 44 4.58 8.21 -1.79
C GLN A 44 3.21 8.27 -2.49
N GLY A 45 2.13 8.42 -1.74
CA GLY A 45 0.78 8.51 -2.30
C GLY A 45 0.57 9.74 -3.20
N LEU A 46 1.14 10.89 -2.84
CA LEU A 46 1.13 12.09 -3.67
C LEU A 46 1.82 11.84 -5.02
N ARG A 47 3.02 11.25 -5.01
CA ARG A 47 3.75 10.90 -6.24
C ARG A 47 3.02 9.89 -7.11
N GLN A 48 2.30 8.94 -6.51
CA GLN A 48 1.45 8.00 -7.24
C GLN A 48 0.25 8.74 -7.85
N ARG A 49 -0.36 9.65 -7.09
CA ARG A 49 -1.50 10.43 -7.56
C ARG A 49 -1.14 11.43 -8.66
N GLU A 50 0.12 11.87 -8.74
CA GLU A 50 0.67 12.65 -9.85
C GLU A 50 0.72 11.86 -11.18
N THR A 51 0.84 10.53 -11.14
CA THR A 51 0.88 9.70 -12.36
C THR A 51 -0.50 9.22 -12.81
N GLY A 52 -1.51 9.30 -11.95
CA GLY A 52 -2.88 8.87 -12.24
C GLY A 52 -3.71 8.70 -10.98
N ALA A 53 -4.88 8.07 -11.10
CA ALA A 53 -5.66 7.68 -9.91
C ALA A 53 -4.91 6.60 -9.12
N LEU A 54 -5.11 6.58 -7.79
CA LEU A 54 -4.52 5.56 -6.93
C LEU A 54 -5.07 4.17 -7.27
N GLU A 55 -4.17 3.26 -7.65
CA GLU A 55 -4.50 1.88 -8.00
C GLU A 55 -4.82 1.04 -6.74
N PRO A 56 -5.52 -0.11 -6.88
CA PRO A 56 -5.94 -0.92 -5.73
C PRO A 56 -4.81 -1.29 -4.77
N PHE A 57 -3.62 -1.61 -5.30
CA PHE A 57 -2.47 -1.98 -4.47
C PHE A 57 -1.85 -0.78 -3.74
N GLU A 58 -1.99 0.43 -4.30
CA GLU A 58 -1.53 1.68 -3.69
C GLU A 58 -2.47 2.07 -2.55
N LEU A 59 -3.78 1.97 -2.80
CA LEU A 59 -4.82 2.14 -1.77
C LEU A 59 -4.64 1.16 -0.61
N TYR A 60 -4.35 -0.11 -0.92
CA TYR A 60 -4.06 -1.14 0.07
C TYR A 60 -2.84 -0.77 0.93
N PHE A 61 -1.73 -0.36 0.31
CA PHE A 61 -0.51 -0.01 1.03
C PHE A 61 -0.64 1.26 1.88
N LEU A 62 -1.29 2.30 1.33
CA LEU A 62 -1.55 3.56 2.05
C LEU A 62 -2.51 3.36 3.23
N GLY A 63 -3.50 2.48 3.05
CA GLY A 63 -4.65 2.39 3.92
C GLY A 63 -5.62 3.57 3.72
N LYS A 64 -6.86 3.38 4.17
CA LYS A 64 -7.95 4.36 3.94
C LYS A 64 -7.60 5.77 4.40
N LYS A 65 -7.00 5.88 5.60
CA LYS A 65 -6.68 7.17 6.21
C LYS A 65 -5.73 7.98 5.31
N HIS A 66 -4.57 7.41 4.95
CA HIS A 66 -3.58 8.14 4.15
C HIS A 66 -4.06 8.36 2.72
N ALA A 67 -4.78 7.42 2.12
CA ALA A 67 -5.37 7.61 0.79
C ALA A 67 -6.32 8.81 0.74
N LEU A 68 -7.19 8.97 1.74
CA LEU A 68 -8.06 10.16 1.84
C LEU A 68 -7.27 11.43 2.13
N GLN A 69 -6.20 11.35 2.94
CA GLN A 69 -5.34 12.51 3.20
C GLN A 69 -4.57 12.97 1.94
N VAL A 70 -4.19 12.05 1.04
CA VAL A 70 -3.61 12.36 -0.27
C VAL A 70 -4.62 13.15 -1.11
N GLU A 71 -5.87 12.69 -1.18
CA GLU A 71 -6.92 13.40 -1.91
C GLU A 71 -7.23 14.78 -1.32
N GLU A 72 -7.24 14.93 0.01
CA GLU A 72 -7.38 16.25 0.66
C GLU A 72 -6.27 17.23 0.26
N LEU A 73 -5.08 16.73 -0.09
CA LEU A 73 -3.95 17.55 -0.49
C LEU A 73 -3.96 17.94 -1.98
N MET A 74 -4.78 17.29 -2.82
CA MET A 74 -4.83 17.56 -4.26
C MET A 74 -5.21 19.01 -4.61
N ILE A 75 -5.95 19.69 -3.73
CA ILE A 75 -6.26 21.11 -3.89
C ILE A 75 -5.02 22.02 -3.97
N TYR A 76 -3.87 21.57 -3.43
CA TYR A 76 -2.61 22.32 -3.45
C TYR A 76 -1.77 22.03 -4.71
N PHE A 77 -2.24 21.13 -5.57
CA PHE A 77 -1.62 20.74 -6.84
C PHE A 77 -2.51 21.13 -8.04
N ASP A 78 -3.48 22.02 -7.85
CA ASP A 78 -4.48 22.42 -8.84
C ASP A 78 -5.33 21.23 -9.39
N GLU A 79 -5.41 20.15 -8.62
CA GLU A 79 -6.17 18.94 -8.92
C GLU A 79 -7.48 18.89 -8.11
N THR A 80 -8.49 18.21 -8.65
CA THR A 80 -9.77 18.03 -7.94
C THR A 80 -9.72 16.79 -7.04
N PRO A 81 -9.92 16.91 -5.71
CA PRO A 81 -10.00 15.76 -4.83
C PRO A 81 -11.10 14.78 -5.22
N GLN A 82 -10.78 13.49 -5.23
CA GLN A 82 -11.70 12.39 -5.55
C GLN A 82 -12.03 11.58 -4.28
N MET A 83 -12.34 12.28 -3.19
CA MET A 83 -12.55 11.69 -1.85
C MET A 83 -13.51 10.50 -1.83
N ASP A 84 -14.70 10.64 -2.42
CA ASP A 84 -15.73 9.59 -2.41
C ASP A 84 -15.29 8.38 -3.25
N ALA A 85 -14.74 8.63 -4.44
CA ALA A 85 -14.28 7.57 -5.34
C ALA A 85 -13.13 6.76 -4.71
N VAL A 86 -12.16 7.44 -4.08
CA VAL A 86 -11.06 6.78 -3.36
C VAL A 86 -11.55 6.01 -2.14
N GLY A 87 -12.47 6.60 -1.36
CA GLY A 87 -13.10 5.94 -0.22
C GLY A 87 -13.83 4.66 -0.62
N GLU A 88 -14.65 4.72 -1.67
CA GLU A 88 -15.35 3.56 -2.22
C GLU A 88 -14.40 2.51 -2.78
N SER A 89 -13.37 2.93 -3.51
CA SER A 89 -12.38 2.01 -4.11
C SER A 89 -11.62 1.25 -3.04
N TYR A 90 -11.23 1.92 -1.95
CA TYR A 90 -10.62 1.27 -0.80
C TYR A 90 -11.60 0.29 -0.12
N ASP A 91 -12.86 0.66 0.03
CA ASP A 91 -13.86 -0.21 0.67
C ASP A 91 -14.18 -1.47 -0.15
N ARG A 92 -14.00 -1.41 -1.47
CA ARG A 92 -14.16 -2.54 -2.40
C ARG A 92 -12.93 -3.45 -2.48
N LEU A 93 -11.81 -3.13 -1.83
CA LEU A 93 -10.64 -4.00 -1.80
C LEU A 93 -11.02 -5.39 -1.23
N PRO A 94 -10.64 -6.50 -1.89
CA PRO A 94 -10.99 -7.84 -1.42
C PRO A 94 -10.38 -8.20 -0.05
N ILE A 95 -9.23 -7.61 0.26
CA ILE A 95 -8.53 -7.71 1.54
C ILE A 95 -7.94 -6.35 1.90
N LYS A 96 -7.87 -6.03 3.19
CA LYS A 96 -7.27 -4.78 3.71
C LYS A 96 -5.99 -5.02 4.52
N SER A 97 -5.64 -6.28 4.74
CA SER A 97 -4.41 -6.73 5.38
C SER A 97 -4.01 -8.13 4.92
N LEU A 98 -2.74 -8.48 5.02
CA LEU A 98 -2.23 -9.80 4.65
C LEU A 98 -2.90 -10.92 5.46
N SER A 99 -3.31 -10.63 6.70
CA SER A 99 -4.03 -11.58 7.57
C SER A 99 -5.42 -11.98 7.05
N GLU A 100 -5.99 -11.21 6.13
CA GLU A 100 -7.27 -11.55 5.50
C GLU A 100 -7.11 -12.47 4.28
N LEU A 101 -5.87 -12.74 3.84
CA LEU A 101 -5.61 -13.66 2.73
C LEU A 101 -6.09 -15.07 3.10
N ALA A 102 -6.82 -15.71 2.19
CA ALA A 102 -7.41 -17.04 2.40
C ALA A 102 -6.38 -18.17 2.53
N VAL A 103 -5.11 -17.87 2.32
CA VAL A 103 -3.97 -18.78 2.46
C VAL A 103 -2.93 -18.12 3.34
N ASP A 104 -2.45 -18.86 4.33
CA ASP A 104 -1.32 -18.48 5.16
C ASP A 104 -0.10 -19.38 4.88
N GLY A 105 1.02 -19.09 5.55
CA GLY A 105 2.25 -19.86 5.37
C GLY A 105 2.11 -21.33 5.80
N LYS A 106 1.22 -21.64 6.75
CA LYS A 106 1.00 -23.02 7.21
C LYS A 106 0.31 -23.83 6.12
N ILE A 107 -0.74 -23.28 5.52
CA ILE A 107 -1.44 -23.90 4.39
C ILE A 107 -0.46 -24.15 3.24
N LEU A 108 0.40 -23.19 2.89
CA LEU A 108 1.40 -23.39 1.84
C LEU A 108 2.35 -24.55 2.13
N LEU A 109 2.81 -24.69 3.38
CA LEU A 109 3.71 -25.77 3.77
C LEU A 109 3.02 -27.13 3.72
N GLU A 110 1.76 -27.20 4.17
CA GLU A 110 0.96 -28.43 4.16
C GLU A 110 0.64 -28.90 2.73
N GLU A 111 0.23 -27.98 1.85
CA GLU A 111 -0.15 -28.31 0.46
C GLU A 111 1.06 -28.68 -0.41
N THR A 112 2.25 -28.13 -0.12
CA THR A 112 3.45 -28.35 -0.94
C THR A 112 4.39 -29.42 -0.40
N GLY A 113 4.35 -29.71 0.90
CA GLY A 113 5.34 -30.55 1.59
C GLY A 113 6.78 -29.99 1.57
N LYS A 114 6.98 -28.74 1.12
CA LYS A 114 8.30 -28.09 1.06
C LYS A 114 8.74 -27.66 2.46
N LYS A 115 10.06 -27.55 2.63
CA LYS A 115 10.61 -26.99 3.88
C LYS A 115 10.33 -25.49 3.98
N PRO A 116 10.13 -24.96 5.21
CA PRO A 116 10.03 -23.52 5.44
C PRO A 116 11.22 -22.75 4.85
N GLY A 117 10.95 -21.57 4.26
CA GLY A 117 11.99 -20.73 3.67
C GLY A 117 11.45 -19.44 3.08
N LYS A 118 12.34 -18.65 2.45
CA LYS A 118 12.04 -17.33 1.85
C LYS A 118 10.88 -17.38 0.85
N TRP A 119 10.73 -18.49 0.14
CA TRP A 119 9.67 -18.72 -0.85
C TRP A 119 8.26 -18.57 -0.28
N VAL A 120 8.04 -18.85 1.02
CA VAL A 120 6.72 -18.70 1.65
C VAL A 120 6.31 -17.25 1.69
N SER A 121 7.22 -16.36 2.11
CA SER A 121 6.98 -14.91 2.13
C SER A 121 6.77 -14.36 0.72
N GLU A 122 7.56 -14.83 -0.25
CA GLU A 122 7.44 -14.42 -1.65
C GLU A 122 6.10 -14.87 -2.26
N ALA A 123 5.65 -16.10 -1.96
CA ALA A 123 4.35 -16.61 -2.38
C ALA A 123 3.19 -15.84 -1.76
N LEU A 124 3.25 -15.56 -0.46
CA LEU A 124 2.21 -14.77 0.22
C LEU A 124 2.12 -13.35 -0.36
N GLN A 125 3.25 -12.68 -0.57
CA GLN A 125 3.28 -11.33 -1.17
C GLN A 125 2.76 -11.32 -2.62
N LEU A 126 3.07 -12.35 -3.41
CA LEU A 126 2.58 -12.44 -4.78
C LEU A 126 1.06 -12.68 -4.81
N ALA A 127 0.56 -13.58 -3.95
CA ALA A 127 -0.86 -13.84 -3.82
C ALA A 127 -1.63 -12.62 -3.29
N GLU A 128 -1.11 -11.96 -2.25
CA GLU A 128 -1.64 -10.71 -1.69
C GLU A 128 -1.84 -9.67 -2.79
N LYS A 129 -0.80 -9.39 -3.56
CA LYS A 129 -0.90 -8.44 -4.67
C LYS A 129 -1.94 -8.85 -5.71
N ALA A 130 -1.96 -10.12 -6.11
CA ALA A 130 -2.92 -10.62 -7.10
C ALA A 130 -4.37 -10.55 -6.62
N VAL A 131 -4.62 -10.78 -5.33
CA VAL A 131 -5.94 -10.65 -4.71
C VAL A 131 -6.36 -9.19 -4.61
N VAL A 132 -5.47 -8.30 -4.13
CA VAL A 132 -5.76 -6.86 -4.00
C VAL A 132 -6.07 -6.23 -5.36
N GLU A 133 -5.32 -6.60 -6.41
CA GLU A 133 -5.56 -6.18 -7.80
C GLU A 133 -6.76 -6.89 -8.46
N GLN A 134 -7.50 -7.73 -7.71
CA GLN A 134 -8.65 -8.49 -8.19
C GLN A 134 -8.36 -9.42 -9.38
N ARG A 135 -7.09 -9.78 -9.61
CA ARG A 135 -6.71 -10.75 -10.65
C ARG A 135 -7.19 -12.16 -10.32
N ILE A 136 -7.30 -12.47 -9.04
CA ILE A 136 -7.85 -13.71 -8.50
C ILE A 136 -8.77 -13.40 -7.32
N LYS A 137 -9.75 -14.28 -7.04
CA LYS A 137 -10.55 -14.14 -5.81
C LYS A 137 -9.73 -14.55 -4.60
N ASN A 138 -10.04 -13.93 -3.45
CA ASN A 138 -9.52 -14.36 -2.15
C ASN A 138 -10.14 -15.69 -1.69
N ASP A 139 -9.76 -16.77 -2.36
CA ASP A 139 -10.23 -18.12 -2.10
C ASP A 139 -9.02 -19.07 -2.10
N LYS A 140 -8.99 -20.01 -1.15
CA LYS A 140 -7.86 -20.93 -0.97
C LYS A 140 -7.48 -21.63 -2.29
N LYS A 141 -8.47 -22.16 -3.02
CA LYS A 141 -8.20 -22.91 -4.25
C LYS A 141 -7.64 -22.01 -5.34
N GLN A 142 -8.25 -20.84 -5.56
CA GLN A 142 -7.76 -19.91 -6.59
C GLN A 142 -6.36 -19.38 -6.30
N VAL A 143 -6.05 -19.10 -5.04
CA VAL A 143 -4.72 -18.66 -4.61
C VAL A 143 -3.68 -19.74 -4.86
N LEU A 144 -3.96 -21.00 -4.47
CA LEU A 144 -3.04 -22.12 -4.72
C LEU A 144 -2.84 -22.38 -6.23
N ASP A 145 -3.93 -22.40 -7.00
CA ASP A 145 -3.88 -22.59 -8.46
C ASP A 145 -3.04 -21.49 -9.13
N PHE A 146 -3.16 -20.24 -8.66
CA PHE A 146 -2.37 -19.12 -9.14
C PHE A 146 -0.88 -19.27 -8.81
N LEU A 147 -0.54 -19.56 -7.55
CA LEU A 147 0.85 -19.73 -7.13
C LEU A 147 1.56 -20.91 -7.82
N SER A 148 0.82 -21.97 -8.15
CA SER A 148 1.34 -23.10 -8.92
C SER A 148 1.68 -22.70 -10.36
N LYS A 149 0.81 -21.89 -11.01
CA LYS A 149 1.08 -21.34 -12.36
C LYS A 149 2.32 -20.43 -12.38
N GLU A 150 2.53 -19.68 -11.32
CA GLU A 150 3.71 -18.82 -11.12
C GLU A 150 4.96 -19.61 -10.68
N LYS A 151 4.86 -20.94 -10.57
CA LYS A 151 5.96 -21.87 -10.21
C LYS A 151 6.60 -21.59 -8.84
N LEU A 152 5.87 -20.95 -7.94
CA LEU A 152 6.33 -20.73 -6.55
C LEU A 152 6.05 -21.94 -5.67
N ILE A 153 4.96 -22.67 -5.96
CA ILE A 153 4.57 -23.87 -5.24
C ILE A 153 4.55 -25.10 -6.13
#